data_AF-A0A1C3NZ79-F1
#
_entry.id   AF-A0A1C3NZ79-F1
#
_cell.length_a   1.000
_cell.length_b   1.000
_cell.length_c   1.000
_cell.angle_alpha   90.00
_cell.angle_beta   90.00
_cell.angle_gamma   90.00
#
_symmetry.space_group_name_H-M   'P 1'
#
loop_
_entity.id
_entity.type
_entity.pdbx_description
1 polymer ?
#
loop_
_entity_poly.entity_id
_entity_poly.type
_entity_poly.pdbx_seq_one_letter_code
_entity_poly.pdbx_strand_id
1 'polypeptide(L)'
;MHTSQLVDRGHFRISVDGSPGARENLFPEWGPLDRFGVVVHEAFGSIGCSYLLQLAISSFYDVRPERRNRTHPIYPDIFVFHVGGYFGDHTYFDVFPPRKEVFLPNNPAAILNAVNDRGITYLAVPDRLPDHVQHDYKEPQQAIDRIRGAWAYAAGGRASSPNIEVTAIHELAEANTRISLDPEGAERERREAHRITAEAVVPADEIVQAASSRASEISADQRIELQRRRAALDSTQGRSEAYRRIPIRDALGMLHRGLISEVEH
;
A
#
# COMPACT_ATOMS: atom_id res chain seq x y z
N MET A 1 -2.23 -4.83 18.23
CA MET A 1 -1.17 -5.28 17.29
C MET A 1 -0.67 -4.05 16.55
N HIS A 2 0.58 -3.61 16.75
CA HIS A 2 1.14 -2.43 16.07
C HIS A 2 2.16 -2.87 15.01
N THR A 3 1.99 -2.40 13.78
CA THR A 3 2.86 -2.75 12.65
C THR A 3 4.32 -2.34 12.90
N SER A 4 4.53 -1.31 13.73
CA SER A 4 5.85 -0.89 14.26
C SER A 4 6.63 -1.98 15.03
N GLN A 5 6.03 -3.12 15.35
CA GLN A 5 6.74 -4.27 15.95
C GLN A 5 6.69 -5.55 15.11
N LEU A 6 5.88 -5.56 14.03
CA LEU A 6 5.61 -6.76 13.25
C LEU A 6 6.34 -6.81 11.91
N VAL A 7 6.68 -5.66 11.35
CA VAL A 7 7.24 -5.59 10.01
C VAL A 7 8.72 -5.26 10.10
N ASP A 8 9.52 -6.26 9.73
CA ASP A 8 10.96 -6.17 9.58
C ASP A 8 11.35 -6.43 8.12
N ARG A 9 12.41 -5.78 7.66
CA ARG A 9 12.93 -5.99 6.29
C ARG A 9 13.34 -7.44 6.04
N GLY A 10 13.79 -8.16 7.07
CA GLY A 10 14.17 -9.57 7.02
C GLY A 10 13.00 -10.53 6.82
N HIS A 11 11.76 -10.05 6.87
CA HIS A 11 10.58 -10.86 6.52
C HIS A 11 10.41 -11.01 5.00
N PHE A 12 11.22 -10.31 4.20
CA PHE A 12 11.11 -10.29 2.74
C PHE A 12 12.42 -10.69 2.06
N ARG A 13 12.30 -11.49 1.01
CA ARG A 13 13.36 -11.70 0.01
C ARG A 13 13.04 -10.85 -1.21
N ILE A 14 14.03 -10.15 -1.75
CA ILE A 14 13.85 -9.24 -2.89
C ILE A 14 14.69 -9.74 -4.06
N SER A 15 14.11 -9.74 -5.25
CA SER A 15 14.79 -9.97 -6.52
C SER A 15 14.56 -8.76 -7.43
N VAL A 16 15.62 -8.31 -8.11
CA VAL A 16 15.59 -7.22 -9.09
C VAL A 16 16.26 -7.71 -10.35
N ASP A 17 15.56 -7.61 -11.48
CA ASP A 17 16.00 -8.12 -12.78
C ASP A 17 16.45 -9.60 -12.72
N GLY A 18 15.75 -10.41 -11.91
CA GLY A 18 16.04 -11.83 -11.69
C GLY A 18 17.23 -12.13 -10.76
N SER A 19 17.91 -11.10 -10.25
CA SER A 19 19.06 -11.24 -9.35
C SER A 19 18.68 -10.91 -7.89
N PRO A 20 19.34 -11.52 -6.88
CA PRO A 20 19.13 -11.14 -5.49
C PRO A 20 19.32 -9.64 -5.28
N GLY A 21 18.34 -9.01 -4.65
CA GLY A 21 18.31 -7.59 -4.33
C GLY A 21 18.04 -7.34 -2.85
N ALA A 22 17.97 -6.06 -2.51
CA ALA A 22 17.73 -5.54 -1.18
C ALA A 22 16.68 -4.42 -1.21
N ARG A 23 16.20 -4.02 -0.04
CA ARG A 23 15.19 -2.97 0.11
C ARG A 23 15.69 -1.65 -0.47
N GLU A 24 16.98 -1.39 -0.36
CA GLU A 24 17.66 -0.19 -0.85
C GLU A 24 17.67 -0.12 -2.39
N ASN A 25 17.50 -1.25 -3.09
CA ASN A 25 17.25 -1.20 -4.53
C ASN A 25 15.90 -0.56 -4.82
N LEU A 26 14.87 -0.83 -4.00
CA LEU A 26 13.54 -0.23 -4.13
C LEU A 26 13.56 1.23 -3.64
N PHE A 27 14.05 1.43 -2.42
CA PHE A 27 14.02 2.70 -1.72
C PHE A 27 15.45 3.21 -1.44
N PRO A 28 16.18 3.70 -2.45
CA PRO A 28 17.56 4.14 -2.28
C PRO A 28 17.63 5.32 -1.31
N GLU A 29 18.52 5.23 -0.33
CA GLU A 29 18.79 6.30 0.65
C GLU A 29 17.49 6.87 1.27
N TRP A 30 16.59 6.00 1.74
CA TRP A 30 15.37 6.43 2.40
C TRP A 30 15.70 7.35 3.60
N GLY A 31 15.24 8.60 3.52
CA GLY A 31 15.47 9.66 4.48
C GLY A 31 14.31 9.85 5.47
N PRO A 32 14.51 10.67 6.51
CA PRO A 32 13.50 10.89 7.54
C PRO A 32 12.25 11.63 7.06
N LEU A 33 12.31 12.26 5.88
CA LEU A 33 11.22 13.01 5.26
C LEU A 33 10.61 12.28 4.05
N ASP A 34 11.09 11.07 3.72
CA ASP A 34 10.55 10.30 2.61
C ASP A 34 9.13 9.80 2.93
N ARG A 35 8.30 9.78 1.89
CA ARG A 35 6.87 9.50 1.96
C ARG A 35 6.48 8.56 0.84
N PHE A 36 5.65 7.57 1.16
CA PHE A 36 5.15 6.61 0.17
C PHE A 36 3.67 6.87 -0.14
N GLY A 37 3.33 6.92 -1.42
CA GLY A 37 1.98 7.05 -1.91
C GLY A 37 1.55 5.81 -2.68
N VAL A 38 0.32 5.36 -2.47
CA VAL A 38 -0.30 4.28 -3.24
C VAL A 38 -1.59 4.81 -3.87
N VAL A 39 -1.69 4.73 -5.20
CA VAL A 39 -2.93 5.05 -5.91
C VAL A 39 -3.78 3.80 -6.05
N VAL A 40 -5.06 3.85 -5.71
CA VAL A 40 -5.96 2.69 -5.70
C VAL A 40 -7.17 2.94 -6.59
N HIS A 41 -7.45 1.98 -7.48
CA HIS A 41 -8.49 2.08 -8.51
C HIS A 41 -9.64 1.08 -8.33
N GLU A 42 -9.49 0.10 -7.45
CA GLU A 42 -10.48 -0.95 -7.24
C GLU A 42 -10.40 -1.49 -5.81
N ALA A 43 -11.46 -2.21 -5.39
CA ALA A 43 -11.60 -2.76 -4.05
C ALA A 43 -10.36 -3.51 -3.58
N PHE A 44 -9.74 -3.04 -2.49
CA PHE A 44 -8.48 -3.55 -1.93
C PHE A 44 -7.34 -3.69 -2.94
N GLY A 45 -7.33 -2.87 -4.00
CA GLY A 45 -6.31 -2.96 -5.03
C GLY A 45 -4.89 -2.88 -4.46
N SER A 46 -4.67 -2.04 -3.46
CA SER A 46 -3.37 -1.90 -2.78
C SER A 46 -2.84 -3.18 -2.10
N ILE A 47 -3.67 -4.22 -1.88
CA ILE A 47 -3.20 -5.51 -1.37
C ILE A 47 -2.20 -6.14 -2.34
N GLY A 48 -2.35 -5.84 -3.63
CA GLY A 48 -1.38 -6.21 -4.66
C GLY A 48 -0.03 -5.49 -4.58
N CYS A 49 0.13 -4.49 -3.71
CA CYS A 49 1.40 -3.85 -3.38
C CYS A 49 1.66 -3.81 -1.87
N SER A 50 1.11 -4.75 -1.12
CA SER A 50 1.22 -4.78 0.34
C SER A 50 2.66 -4.93 0.81
N TYR A 51 3.54 -5.58 0.03
CA TYR A 51 4.95 -5.71 0.42
C TYR A 51 5.75 -4.43 0.17
N LEU A 52 5.49 -3.68 -0.90
CA LEU A 52 6.07 -2.33 -1.05
C LEU A 52 5.66 -1.43 0.10
N LEU A 53 4.39 -1.47 0.48
CA LEU A 53 3.85 -0.69 1.59
C LEU A 53 4.57 -1.06 2.90
N GLN A 54 4.63 -2.35 3.24
CA GLN A 54 5.32 -2.83 4.44
C GLN A 54 6.82 -2.53 4.44
N LEU A 55 7.50 -2.66 3.30
CA LEU A 55 8.91 -2.29 3.18
C LEU A 55 9.10 -0.77 3.38
N ALA A 56 8.22 0.09 2.86
CA ALA A 56 8.24 1.53 3.12
C ALA A 56 8.02 1.86 4.60
N ILE A 57 7.08 1.17 5.27
CA ILE A 57 6.87 1.30 6.72
C ILE A 57 8.15 0.94 7.48
N SER A 58 8.78 -0.19 7.12
CA SER A 58 10.03 -0.60 7.77
C SER A 58 11.13 0.43 7.56
N SER A 59 11.27 1.02 6.37
CA SER A 59 12.24 2.08 6.09
C SER A 59 11.98 3.34 6.94
N PHE A 60 10.71 3.73 7.10
CA PHE A 60 10.31 4.87 7.93
C PHE A 60 10.75 4.72 9.39
N TYR A 61 10.62 3.52 9.95
CA TYR A 61 11.04 3.25 11.30
C TYR A 61 12.55 3.06 11.43
N ASP A 62 13.20 2.42 10.45
CA ASP A 62 14.64 2.13 10.52
C ASP A 62 15.50 3.40 10.41
N VAL A 63 15.05 4.40 9.65
CA VAL A 63 15.79 5.68 9.53
C VAL A 63 15.74 6.52 10.83
N ARG A 64 14.75 6.27 11.71
CA ARG A 64 14.65 6.86 13.05
C ARG A 64 14.00 5.88 14.02
N PRO A 65 14.78 4.95 14.62
CA PRO A 65 14.25 3.87 15.46
C PRO A 65 13.40 4.34 16.64
N GLU A 66 13.61 5.57 17.13
CA GLU A 66 12.85 6.17 18.23
C GLU A 66 11.35 6.29 17.90
N ARG A 67 10.98 6.30 16.61
CA ARG A 67 9.59 6.31 16.14
C ARG A 67 8.81 5.05 16.54
N ARG A 68 9.49 3.95 16.90
CA ARG A 68 8.87 2.71 17.40
C ARG A 68 8.42 2.82 18.87
N ASN A 69 8.57 3.98 19.52
CA ASN A 69 8.14 4.20 20.90
C ASN A 69 6.61 3.99 21.06
N ARG A 70 6.23 3.04 21.92
CA ARG A 70 4.83 2.65 22.16
C ARG A 70 4.03 3.66 22.97
N THR A 71 4.70 4.49 23.77
CA THR A 71 4.03 5.52 24.59
C THR A 71 3.67 6.76 23.79
N HIS A 72 4.40 7.01 22.69
CA HIS A 72 4.21 8.14 21.79
C HIS A 72 4.36 7.66 20.34
N PRO A 73 3.41 6.85 19.84
CA PRO A 73 3.54 6.22 18.55
C PRO A 73 3.55 7.27 17.43
N ILE A 74 4.54 7.17 16.56
CA ILE A 74 4.61 7.97 15.33
C ILE A 74 4.29 7.05 14.16
N TYR A 75 3.20 7.37 13.47
CA TYR A 75 2.76 6.62 12.30
C TYR A 75 3.55 7.03 11.05
N PRO A 76 3.91 6.08 10.19
CA PRO A 76 4.67 6.31 8.96
C PRO A 76 3.92 7.22 7.99
N ASP A 77 4.65 8.06 7.26
CA ASP A 77 4.08 8.94 6.23
C ASP A 77 3.76 8.14 4.95
N ILE A 78 2.78 7.24 5.07
CA ILE A 78 2.19 6.43 4.01
C ILE A 78 0.82 7.01 3.69
N PHE A 79 0.52 7.22 2.41
CA PHE A 79 -0.74 7.78 1.94
C PHE A 79 -1.37 6.87 0.91
N VAL A 80 -2.69 6.73 0.97
CA VAL A 80 -3.46 5.94 0.02
C VAL A 80 -4.45 6.88 -0.68
N PHE A 81 -4.39 6.90 -2.01
CA PHE A 81 -5.19 7.75 -2.88
C PHE A 81 -6.25 6.90 -3.58
N HIS A 82 -7.47 6.90 -3.03
CA HIS A 82 -8.62 6.23 -3.61
C HIS A 82 -9.20 7.08 -4.73
N VAL A 83 -9.17 6.58 -5.96
CA VAL A 83 -9.60 7.30 -7.16
C VAL A 83 -11.00 6.85 -7.58
N GLY A 84 -11.98 7.75 -7.54
CA GLY A 84 -13.34 7.48 -8.00
C GLY A 84 -14.10 6.43 -7.18
N GLY A 85 -13.78 6.29 -5.90
CA GLY A 85 -14.47 5.35 -5.01
C GLY A 85 -13.83 5.23 -3.63
N TYR A 86 -14.33 4.29 -2.86
CA TYR A 86 -13.82 3.86 -1.56
C TYR A 86 -13.42 2.39 -1.69
N PHE A 87 -12.15 2.06 -1.45
CA PHE A 87 -11.60 0.76 -1.81
C PHE A 87 -11.06 -0.04 -0.62
N GLY A 88 -11.67 0.13 0.55
CA GLY A 88 -11.32 -0.60 1.75
C GLY A 88 -10.38 0.18 2.66
N ASP A 89 -10.26 -0.31 3.89
CA ASP A 89 -9.51 0.31 4.98
C ASP A 89 -8.06 -0.19 5.05
N HIS A 90 -7.12 0.76 5.18
CA HIS A 90 -5.69 0.47 5.28
C HIS A 90 -5.11 0.76 6.67
N THR A 91 -5.96 0.86 7.70
CA THR A 91 -5.51 1.20 9.06
C THR A 91 -4.54 0.15 9.60
N TYR A 92 -4.74 -1.14 9.27
CA TYR A 92 -3.80 -2.22 9.65
C TYR A 92 -2.44 -2.14 8.95
N PHE A 93 -2.32 -1.33 7.91
CA PHE A 93 -1.05 -0.97 7.27
C PHE A 93 -0.50 0.36 7.79
N ASP A 94 -0.87 0.78 9.01
CA ASP A 94 -0.42 2.02 9.64
C ASP A 94 -0.73 3.30 8.82
N VAL A 95 -1.72 3.23 7.91
CA VAL A 95 -2.27 4.39 7.19
C VAL A 95 -3.20 5.14 8.13
N PHE A 96 -2.58 5.81 9.11
CA PHE A 96 -3.27 6.51 10.19
C PHE A 96 -2.49 7.79 10.56
N PRO A 97 -3.13 8.91 10.93
CA PRO A 97 -4.58 9.13 11.13
C PRO A 97 -5.41 9.12 9.84
N PRO A 98 -6.77 9.09 9.91
CA PRO A 98 -7.65 8.90 8.75
C PRO A 98 -7.40 9.85 7.57
N ARG A 99 -6.84 11.05 7.81
CA ARG A 99 -6.44 11.99 6.73
C ARG A 99 -5.37 11.46 5.76
N LYS A 100 -4.75 10.32 6.05
CA LYS A 100 -3.80 9.63 5.16
C LYS A 100 -4.49 8.75 4.11
N GLU A 101 -5.78 8.48 4.31
CA GLU A 101 -6.70 7.96 3.30
C GLU A 101 -7.30 9.15 2.55
N VAL A 102 -7.08 9.21 1.24
CA VAL A 102 -7.38 10.38 0.41
C VAL A 102 -8.35 9.96 -0.68
N PHE A 103 -9.56 10.51 -0.68
CA PHE A 103 -10.59 10.19 -1.65
C PHE A 103 -10.68 11.29 -2.70
N LEU A 104 -10.56 10.89 -3.97
CA LEU A 104 -10.42 11.82 -5.10
C LEU A 104 -11.36 11.42 -6.23
N PRO A 105 -11.85 12.36 -7.05
CA PRO A 105 -12.52 12.02 -8.29
C PRO A 105 -11.54 11.34 -9.27
N ASN A 106 -12.06 10.67 -10.30
CA ASN A 106 -11.26 10.14 -11.41
C ASN A 106 -10.79 11.26 -12.35
N ASN A 107 -9.96 12.17 -11.84
CA ASN A 107 -9.45 13.34 -12.54
C ASN A 107 -7.91 13.39 -12.39
N PRO A 108 -7.14 13.26 -13.49
CA PRO A 108 -5.68 13.23 -13.43
C PRO A 108 -5.03 14.40 -12.68
N ALA A 109 -5.50 15.64 -12.93
CA ALA A 109 -4.96 16.84 -12.30
C ALA A 109 -5.21 16.85 -10.78
N ALA A 110 -6.45 16.57 -10.35
CA ALA A 110 -6.79 16.51 -8.93
C ALA A 110 -5.97 15.44 -8.18
N ILE A 111 -5.70 14.31 -8.82
CA ILE A 111 -4.89 13.24 -8.24
C ILE A 111 -3.44 13.67 -8.11
N LEU A 112 -2.86 14.29 -9.15
CA LEU A 112 -1.49 14.79 -9.10
C LEU A 112 -1.31 15.89 -8.05
N ASN A 113 -2.25 16.83 -7.96
CA ASN A 113 -2.21 17.89 -6.94
C ASN A 113 -2.20 17.28 -5.54
N ALA A 114 -3.04 16.29 -5.27
CA ALA A 114 -3.08 15.62 -3.97
C ALA A 114 -1.77 14.87 -3.63
N VAL A 115 -1.12 14.28 -4.64
CA VAL A 115 0.21 13.66 -4.52
C VAL A 115 1.28 14.71 -4.19
N ASN A 116 1.26 15.86 -4.88
CA ASN A 116 2.19 16.94 -4.65
C ASN A 116 1.99 17.63 -3.29
N ASP A 117 0.75 17.90 -2.89
CA ASP A 117 0.39 18.48 -1.59
C ASP A 117 0.89 17.64 -0.41
N ARG A 118 0.91 16.32 -0.60
CA ARG A 118 1.41 15.37 0.40
C ARG A 118 2.90 15.12 0.30
N GLY A 119 3.59 15.74 -0.65
CA GLY A 119 5.04 15.64 -0.79
C GLY A 119 5.52 14.21 -0.97
N ILE A 120 4.79 13.39 -1.74
CA ILE A 120 5.16 12.00 -1.98
C ILE A 120 6.53 11.92 -2.66
N THR A 121 7.42 11.06 -2.16
CA THR A 121 8.74 10.83 -2.72
C THR A 121 8.86 9.46 -3.40
N TYR A 122 7.96 8.53 -3.09
CA TYR A 122 7.90 7.20 -3.69
C TYR A 122 6.45 6.84 -4.01
N LEU A 123 6.17 6.39 -5.24
CA LEU A 123 4.78 6.25 -5.72
C LEU A 123 4.51 4.88 -6.34
N ALA A 124 3.52 4.16 -5.81
CA ALA A 124 2.96 2.97 -6.44
C ALA A 124 1.64 3.30 -7.14
N VAL A 125 1.50 2.90 -8.40
CA VAL A 125 0.31 3.10 -9.23
C VAL A 125 -0.19 1.78 -9.81
N PRO A 126 -1.49 1.62 -10.07
CA PRO A 126 -2.01 0.42 -10.73
C PRO A 126 -1.39 0.24 -12.11
N ASP A 127 -1.09 -0.99 -12.48
CA ASP A 127 -0.41 -1.32 -13.72
C ASP A 127 -1.36 -1.24 -14.90
N ARG A 128 -1.00 -0.38 -15.84
CA ARG A 128 -1.74 -0.04 -17.05
C ARG A 128 -0.80 0.65 -18.04
N LEU A 129 -1.28 0.88 -19.24
CA LEU A 129 -0.59 1.78 -20.16
C LEU A 129 -0.74 3.23 -19.67
N PRO A 130 0.33 4.04 -19.77
CA PRO A 130 0.25 5.47 -19.47
C PRO A 130 -0.58 6.17 -20.55
N ASP A 131 -1.56 6.97 -20.10
CA ASP A 131 -2.38 7.78 -21.00
C ASP A 131 -1.75 9.18 -21.18
N HIS A 132 -2.10 9.82 -22.30
CA HIS A 132 -1.85 11.25 -22.47
C HIS A 132 -2.92 12.04 -21.72
N VAL A 133 -2.54 12.60 -20.57
CA VAL A 133 -3.44 13.36 -19.69
C VAL A 133 -2.98 14.80 -19.54
N GLN A 134 -3.95 15.70 -19.32
CA GLN A 134 -3.68 17.08 -18.96
C GLN A 134 -3.63 17.23 -17.44
N HIS A 135 -2.54 17.82 -16.96
CA HIS A 135 -2.33 18.21 -15.57
C HIS A 135 -2.28 19.73 -15.47
N ASP A 136 -2.43 20.26 -14.26
CA ASP A 136 -2.26 21.68 -14.01
C ASP A 136 -0.83 22.14 -14.31
N TYR A 137 -0.71 23.42 -14.69
CA TYR A 137 0.57 23.98 -15.10
C TYR A 137 1.61 23.87 -13.98
N LYS A 138 2.80 23.34 -14.31
CA LYS A 138 3.96 23.05 -13.43
C LYS A 138 3.83 21.86 -12.47
N GLU A 139 2.64 21.32 -12.22
CA GLU A 139 2.46 20.18 -11.33
C GLU A 139 3.27 18.92 -11.74
N PRO A 140 3.34 18.55 -13.05
CA PRO A 140 4.16 17.41 -13.46
C PRO A 140 5.65 17.61 -13.19
N GLN A 141 6.17 18.82 -13.41
CA GLN A 141 7.60 19.08 -13.24
C GLN A 141 7.99 19.05 -11.76
N GLN A 142 7.11 19.50 -10.86
CA GLN A 142 7.31 19.39 -9.43
C GLN A 142 7.30 17.94 -8.95
N ALA A 143 6.39 17.12 -9.49
CA ALA A 143 6.34 15.69 -9.17
C ALA A 143 7.59 14.95 -9.68
N ILE A 144 8.06 15.26 -10.89
CA ILE A 144 9.29 14.68 -11.47
C ILE A 144 10.54 15.06 -10.68
N ASP A 145 10.61 16.28 -10.15
CA ASP A 145 11.71 16.75 -9.31
C ASP A 145 11.74 16.06 -7.94
N ARG A 146 10.57 15.87 -7.33
CA ARG A 146 10.45 15.33 -5.97
C ARG A 146 10.47 13.80 -5.89
N ILE A 147 9.73 13.12 -6.78
CA ILE A 147 9.56 11.67 -6.72
C ILE A 147 10.89 11.03 -7.12
N ARG A 148 11.35 10.07 -6.32
CA ARG A 148 12.63 9.38 -6.45
C ARG A 148 12.47 8.00 -7.09
N GLY A 149 11.29 7.40 -6.98
CA GLY A 149 10.99 6.10 -7.57
C GLY A 149 9.49 5.87 -7.73
N ALA A 150 9.11 5.17 -8.79
CA ALA A 150 7.75 4.77 -9.06
C ALA A 150 7.64 3.30 -9.48
N TRP A 151 6.54 2.66 -9.11
CA TRP A 151 6.24 1.27 -9.43
C TRP A 151 4.83 1.12 -9.97
N ALA A 152 4.69 0.32 -11.02
CA ALA A 152 3.43 -0.26 -11.41
C ALA A 152 3.18 -1.56 -10.63
N TYR A 153 1.98 -1.73 -10.12
CA TYR A 153 1.53 -2.93 -9.40
C TYR A 153 0.14 -3.35 -9.89
N ALA A 154 -0.21 -4.63 -9.79
CA ALA A 154 -1.58 -5.08 -10.07
C ALA A 154 -2.26 -5.52 -8.78
N ALA A 155 -3.58 -5.35 -8.66
CA ALA A 155 -4.32 -5.76 -7.46
C ALA A 155 -4.18 -7.24 -7.13
N GLY A 156 -4.01 -8.08 -8.17
CA GLY A 156 -3.72 -9.50 -8.02
C GLY A 156 -2.29 -9.81 -7.55
N GLY A 157 -1.43 -8.80 -7.35
CA GLY A 157 -0.05 -8.94 -6.88
C GLY A 157 0.98 -9.22 -7.96
N ARG A 158 0.62 -9.23 -9.26
CA ARG A 158 1.57 -9.44 -10.36
C ARG A 158 1.37 -8.43 -11.48
N ALA A 159 2.25 -7.45 -11.55
CA ALA A 159 2.31 -6.50 -12.67
C ALA A 159 2.74 -7.19 -13.97
N SER A 160 2.43 -6.56 -15.09
CA SER A 160 2.88 -6.91 -16.44
C SER A 160 4.36 -6.60 -16.59
N SER A 161 5.10 -7.52 -17.23
CA SER A 161 6.55 -7.43 -17.43
C SER A 161 7.31 -7.01 -16.16
N PRO A 162 7.10 -7.72 -15.03
CA PRO A 162 7.68 -7.31 -13.76
C PRO A 162 9.19 -7.50 -13.79
N ASN A 163 9.90 -6.60 -13.13
CA ASN A 163 11.34 -6.67 -12.96
C ASN A 163 11.77 -6.61 -11.49
N ILE A 164 10.80 -6.56 -10.59
CA ILE A 164 10.99 -6.66 -9.16
C ILE A 164 10.06 -7.76 -8.66
N GLU A 165 10.58 -8.66 -7.85
CA GLU A 165 9.79 -9.62 -7.09
C GLU A 165 10.12 -9.48 -5.61
N VAL A 166 9.09 -9.42 -4.78
CA VAL A 166 9.22 -9.39 -3.32
C VAL A 166 8.46 -10.61 -2.78
N THR A 167 9.18 -11.48 -2.09
CA THR A 167 8.64 -12.71 -1.51
C THR A 167 8.60 -12.59 0.00
N ALA A 168 7.43 -12.80 0.60
CA ALA A 168 7.32 -13.00 2.04
C ALA A 168 7.92 -14.35 2.44
N ILE A 169 8.90 -14.31 3.33
CA ILE A 169 9.59 -15.49 3.86
C ILE A 169 9.31 -15.74 5.35
N HIS A 170 8.43 -14.92 5.92
CA HIS A 170 8.00 -15.02 7.31
C HIS A 170 6.48 -14.77 7.39
N GLU A 171 5.77 -15.50 8.25
CA GLU A 171 4.31 -15.41 8.36
C GLU A 171 3.80 -14.01 8.75
N LEU A 172 4.60 -13.27 9.53
CA LEU A 172 4.26 -11.91 9.97
C LEU A 172 4.14 -10.91 8.81
N ALA A 173 4.78 -11.17 7.66
CA ALA A 173 4.62 -10.35 6.47
C ALA A 173 3.19 -10.38 5.89
N GLU A 174 2.39 -11.40 6.23
CA GLU A 174 1.00 -11.54 5.78
C GLU A 174 -0.02 -11.10 6.83
N ALA A 175 0.40 -10.79 8.06
CA ALA A 175 -0.52 -10.51 9.16
C ALA A 175 -1.49 -9.37 8.84
N ASN A 176 -0.97 -8.23 8.34
CA ASN A 176 -1.79 -7.07 8.02
C ASN A 176 -2.72 -7.31 6.83
N THR A 177 -2.25 -8.02 5.80
CA THR A 177 -3.06 -8.42 4.65
C THR A 177 -4.21 -9.33 5.07
N ARG A 178 -3.91 -10.34 5.92
CA ARG A 178 -4.91 -11.28 6.44
C ARG A 178 -5.99 -10.57 7.24
N ILE A 179 -5.60 -9.68 8.15
CA ILE A 179 -6.56 -8.90 8.96
C ILE A 179 -7.40 -7.98 8.08
N SER A 180 -6.80 -7.33 7.08
CA SER A 180 -7.52 -6.42 6.18
C SER A 180 -8.57 -7.16 5.33
N LEU A 181 -8.25 -8.38 4.88
CA LEU A 181 -9.15 -9.20 4.08
C LEU A 181 -10.24 -9.90 4.91
N ASP A 182 -9.93 -10.36 6.12
CA ASP A 182 -10.86 -11.01 7.06
C ASP A 182 -10.82 -10.38 8.46
N PRO A 183 -11.38 -9.16 8.64
CA PRO A 183 -11.35 -8.46 9.92
C PRO A 183 -12.15 -9.21 11.00
N GLU A 184 -13.24 -9.88 10.63
CA GLU A 184 -14.05 -10.64 11.58
C GLU A 184 -13.31 -11.89 12.07
N GLY A 185 -12.66 -12.63 11.17
CA GLY A 185 -11.82 -13.77 11.53
C GLY A 185 -10.66 -13.36 12.43
N ALA A 186 -9.97 -12.27 12.10
CA ALA A 186 -8.93 -11.71 12.93
C ALA A 186 -9.43 -11.33 14.33
N GLU A 187 -10.62 -10.74 14.44
CA GLU A 187 -11.21 -10.41 15.74
C GLU A 187 -11.60 -11.66 16.53
N ARG A 188 -12.13 -12.71 15.88
CA ARG A 188 -12.40 -14.00 16.52
C ARG A 188 -11.13 -14.64 17.08
N GLU A 189 -10.06 -14.70 16.29
CA GLU A 189 -8.76 -15.23 16.72
C GLU A 189 -8.19 -14.43 17.90
N ARG A 190 -8.28 -13.10 17.85
CA ARG A 190 -7.80 -12.22 18.93
C ARG A 190 -8.56 -12.45 20.23
N ARG A 191 -9.89 -12.58 20.17
CA ARG A 191 -10.72 -12.90 21.35
C ARG A 191 -10.34 -14.26 21.93
N GLU A 192 -10.07 -15.25 21.09
CA GLU A 192 -9.63 -16.56 21.54
C GLU A 192 -8.26 -16.50 22.22
N ALA A 193 -7.28 -15.86 21.60
CA ALA A 193 -5.96 -15.66 22.20
C ALA A 193 -6.07 -14.94 23.57
N HIS A 194 -6.93 -13.92 23.68
CA HIS A 194 -7.16 -13.21 24.93
C HIS A 194 -7.74 -14.11 26.04
N ARG A 195 -8.65 -15.04 25.69
CA ARG A 195 -9.18 -16.03 26.64
C ARG A 195 -8.11 -16.96 27.19
N ILE A 196 -7.07 -17.25 26.39
CA ILE A 196 -6.02 -18.22 26.72
C ILE A 196 -4.86 -17.57 27.48
N THR A 197 -4.38 -16.38 27.06
CA THR A 197 -3.10 -15.82 27.53
C THR A 197 -3.19 -14.50 28.28
N ALA A 198 -4.36 -13.85 28.36
CA ALA A 198 -4.56 -12.52 28.96
C ALA A 198 -3.69 -11.35 28.40
N GLU A 199 -2.72 -11.60 27.51
CA GLU A 199 -1.74 -10.63 26.99
C GLU A 199 -2.11 -10.00 25.63
N ALA A 200 -3.40 -9.83 25.32
CA ALA A 200 -3.78 -9.24 24.04
C ALA A 200 -3.62 -7.71 24.06
N VAL A 201 -2.68 -7.18 23.25
CA VAL A 201 -2.56 -5.74 22.99
C VAL A 201 -3.79 -5.27 22.20
N VAL A 202 -4.72 -4.60 22.88
CA VAL A 202 -5.92 -3.98 22.29
C VAL A 202 -5.47 -2.80 21.40
N PRO A 203 -5.85 -2.76 20.11
CA PRO A 203 -5.65 -1.56 19.30
C PRO A 203 -6.34 -0.36 19.96
N ALA A 204 -5.81 0.85 19.79
CA ALA A 204 -6.48 2.05 20.28
C ALA A 204 -7.92 2.12 19.73
N ASP A 205 -8.89 2.56 20.54
CA ASP A 205 -10.31 2.60 20.17
C ASP A 205 -10.55 3.34 18.84
N GLU A 206 -9.77 4.38 18.56
CA GLU A 206 -9.83 5.15 17.31
C GLU A 206 -9.51 4.32 16.07
N ILE A 207 -8.56 3.37 16.15
CA ILE A 207 -8.21 2.46 15.05
C ILE A 207 -9.37 1.49 14.78
N VAL A 208 -9.94 0.94 15.86
CA VAL A 208 -11.07 0.01 15.75
C VAL A 208 -12.29 0.72 15.17
N GLN A 209 -12.56 1.95 15.61
CA GLN A 209 -13.66 2.77 15.10
C GLN A 209 -13.45 3.14 13.62
N ALA A 210 -12.25 3.57 13.24
CA ALA A 210 -11.92 3.87 11.84
C ALA A 210 -12.17 2.67 10.93
N ALA A 211 -11.60 1.50 11.28
CA ALA A 211 -11.78 0.27 10.51
C ALA A 211 -13.25 -0.18 10.47
N SER A 212 -13.96 -0.11 11.60
CA SER A 212 -15.38 -0.51 11.67
C SER A 212 -16.28 0.37 10.82
N SER A 213 -16.03 1.68 10.79
CA SER A 213 -16.83 2.63 10.00
C SER A 213 -16.75 2.41 8.48
N ARG A 214 -15.70 1.70 8.02
CA ARG A 214 -15.41 1.44 6.61
C ARG A 214 -15.51 -0.04 6.23
N ALA A 215 -15.96 -0.88 7.16
CA ALA A 215 -16.02 -2.34 6.95
C ALA A 215 -16.90 -2.75 5.76
N SER A 216 -17.95 -1.96 5.49
CA SER A 216 -18.94 -2.20 4.42
C SER A 216 -18.51 -1.70 3.04
N GLU A 217 -17.36 -1.02 2.90
CA GLU A 217 -16.86 -0.56 1.59
C GLU A 217 -16.57 -1.73 0.64
N ILE A 218 -16.23 -2.89 1.21
CA ILE A 218 -15.93 -4.11 0.46
C ILE A 218 -16.85 -5.23 0.90
N SER A 219 -17.62 -5.75 -0.06
CA SER A 219 -18.55 -6.87 0.16
C SER A 219 -17.82 -8.17 0.51
N ALA A 220 -18.55 -9.10 1.14
CA ALA A 220 -18.03 -10.42 1.47
C ALA A 220 -17.56 -11.20 0.23
N ASP A 221 -18.29 -11.13 -0.89
CA ASP A 221 -17.92 -11.81 -2.13
C ASP A 221 -16.62 -11.25 -2.72
N GLN A 222 -16.44 -9.93 -2.68
CA GLN A 222 -15.17 -9.30 -3.08
C GLN A 222 -14.02 -9.75 -2.18
N ARG A 223 -14.23 -9.85 -0.85
CA ARG A 223 -13.20 -10.35 0.07
C ARG A 223 -12.81 -11.79 -0.23
N ILE A 224 -13.79 -12.67 -0.47
CA ILE A 224 -13.54 -14.07 -0.83
C ILE A 224 -12.73 -14.16 -2.13
N GLU A 225 -13.09 -13.38 -3.14
CA GLU A 225 -12.35 -13.36 -4.41
C GLU A 225 -10.92 -12.84 -4.22
N LEU A 226 -10.72 -11.78 -3.44
CA LEU A 226 -9.40 -11.24 -3.12
C LEU A 226 -8.55 -12.26 -2.35
N GLN A 227 -9.14 -13.00 -1.41
CA GLN A 227 -8.45 -14.08 -0.70
C GLN A 227 -7.98 -15.18 -1.65
N ARG A 228 -8.82 -15.59 -2.62
CA ARG A 228 -8.42 -16.58 -3.64
C ARG A 228 -7.28 -16.07 -4.50
N ARG A 229 -7.37 -14.83 -4.99
CA ARG A 229 -6.28 -14.19 -5.78
C ARG A 229 -4.99 -14.12 -4.96
N ARG A 230 -5.09 -13.79 -3.67
CA ARG A 230 -3.95 -13.74 -2.76
C ARG A 230 -3.32 -15.11 -2.57
N ALA A 231 -4.11 -16.16 -2.37
CA ALA A 231 -3.63 -17.54 -2.25
C ALA A 231 -2.94 -18.03 -3.53
N ALA A 232 -3.37 -17.56 -4.71
CA ALA A 232 -2.73 -17.90 -5.98
C ALA A 232 -1.29 -17.36 -6.14
N LEU A 233 -0.84 -16.49 -5.22
CA LEU A 233 0.54 -16.00 -5.17
C LEU A 233 1.49 -16.93 -4.41
N ASP A 234 0.97 -17.98 -3.78
CA ASP A 234 1.76 -18.93 -2.99
C ASP A 234 2.67 -19.79 -3.88
N SER A 235 3.88 -20.00 -3.40
CA SER A 235 4.86 -20.91 -3.98
C SER A 235 5.57 -21.69 -2.88
N THR A 236 6.38 -22.68 -3.26
CA THR A 236 7.24 -23.40 -2.32
C THR A 236 8.28 -22.52 -1.61
N GLN A 237 8.54 -21.32 -2.14
CA GLN A 237 9.51 -20.38 -1.59
C GLN A 237 8.91 -19.25 -0.73
N GLY A 238 7.58 -19.26 -0.58
CA GLY A 238 6.79 -18.19 0.03
C GLY A 238 5.81 -17.54 -0.95
N ARG A 239 5.02 -16.59 -0.44
CA ARG A 239 4.08 -15.79 -1.24
C ARG A 239 4.82 -14.63 -1.88
N SER A 240 4.59 -14.39 -3.18
CA SER A 240 5.34 -13.36 -3.91
C SER A 240 4.45 -12.34 -4.61
N GLU A 241 4.78 -11.07 -4.46
CA GLU A 241 4.26 -9.97 -5.26
C GLU A 241 5.32 -9.52 -6.27
N ALA A 242 4.90 -9.19 -7.49
CA ALA A 242 5.76 -8.80 -8.58
C ALA A 242 5.37 -7.42 -9.13
N TYR A 243 6.35 -6.54 -9.28
CA TYR A 243 6.17 -5.15 -9.66
C TYR A 243 7.04 -4.79 -10.85
N ARG A 244 6.68 -3.69 -11.50
CA ARG A 244 7.50 -3.09 -12.55
C ARG A 244 7.95 -1.72 -12.12
N ARG A 245 9.26 -1.48 -12.04
CA ARG A 245 9.79 -0.12 -11.92
C ARG A 245 9.46 0.65 -13.20
N ILE A 246 8.92 1.85 -13.06
CA ILE A 246 8.50 2.68 -14.20
C ILE A 246 9.12 4.08 -14.13
N PRO A 247 9.32 4.75 -15.27
CA PRO A 247 9.61 6.18 -15.30
C PRO A 247 8.52 6.97 -14.58
N ILE A 248 8.91 8.05 -13.88
CA ILE A 248 7.94 8.89 -13.16
C ILE A 248 6.91 9.49 -14.12
N ARG A 249 7.34 9.90 -15.32
CA ARG A 249 6.44 10.43 -16.36
C ARG A 249 5.32 9.45 -16.70
N ASP A 250 5.66 8.17 -16.82
CA ASP A 250 4.68 7.12 -17.10
C ASP A 250 3.72 6.99 -15.92
N ALA A 251 4.24 6.97 -14.68
CA ALA A 251 3.41 6.92 -13.48
C ALA A 251 2.38 8.07 -13.42
N LEU A 252 2.76 9.29 -13.83
CA LEU A 252 1.84 10.44 -13.90
C LEU A 252 0.72 10.25 -14.93
N GLY A 253 0.97 9.51 -16.01
CA GLY A 253 -0.04 9.10 -17.00
C GLY A 253 -0.90 7.91 -16.56
N MET A 254 -0.56 7.26 -15.45
CA MET A 254 -1.25 6.07 -14.92
C MET A 254 -2.11 6.37 -13.68
N LEU A 255 -2.16 7.62 -13.21
CA LEU A 255 -2.83 8.00 -11.95
C LEU A 255 -4.35 7.76 -11.94
N HIS A 256 -5.01 7.85 -13.09
CA HIS A 256 -6.47 7.77 -13.21
C HIS A 256 -6.93 6.35 -13.60
N ARG A 257 -8.22 6.06 -13.45
CA ARG A 257 -8.86 4.74 -13.70
C ARG A 257 -9.17 4.43 -15.15
N GLY A 258 -8.77 5.31 -16.07
CA GLY A 258 -9.13 5.29 -17.49
C GLY A 258 -9.97 6.51 -17.80
N LEU A 259 -9.96 6.95 -19.06
CA LEU A 259 -10.93 7.92 -19.52
C LEU A 259 -12.28 7.21 -19.53
N ILE A 260 -13.27 7.75 -18.82
CA ILE A 260 -14.65 7.33 -19.02
C ILE A 260 -14.92 7.66 -20.49
N SER A 261 -15.14 6.66 -21.35
CA SER A 261 -15.65 6.96 -22.68
C SER A 261 -16.97 7.69 -22.45
N GLU A 262 -17.06 8.95 -22.84
CA GLU A 262 -18.35 9.59 -23.02
C GLU A 262 -19.10 8.73 -24.03
N VAL A 263 -19.97 7.84 -23.52
CA VAL A 263 -20.98 7.23 -24.35
C VAL A 263 -21.92 8.37 -24.67
N GLU A 264 -21.79 8.88 -25.90
CA GLU A 264 -22.72 9.82 -26.50
C GLU A 264 -24.16 9.36 -26.21
N HIS A 265 -24.93 10.21 -25.53
CA HIS A 265 -26.37 10.09 -25.41
C HIS A 265 -27.05 10.80 -26.58
#